data_AF-A0A3R6RHM9-F1
#
_entry.id   AF-A0A3R6RHM9-F1
#
_cell.length_a   1.000
_cell.length_b   1.000
_cell.length_c   1.000
_cell.angle_alpha   90.00
_cell.angle_beta   90.00
_cell.angle_gamma   90.00
#
_symmetry.space_group_name_H-M   'P 1'
#
loop_
_entity.id
_entity.type
_entity.pdbx_description
1 polymer ?
#
loop_
_entity_poly.entity_id
_entity_poly.type
_entity_poly.pdbx_seq_one_letter_code
_entity_poly.pdbx_strand_id
1 'polypeptide(L)' 'MEKIIKTGFVFLLLFGAWYFGHTTSDKNPMNELMLENIEALAYNENGQSGENYSCYGRGEVDCDGDKFEVKISGYSLD' A
#
# COMPACT_ATOMS: atom_id res chain seq x y z
N MET A 1 -40.87 12.13 33.04
CA MET A 1 -39.40 12.35 32.95
C MET A 1 -38.74 11.34 32.02
N GLU A 2 -39.07 10.05 32.11
CA GLU A 2 -38.48 8.98 31.28
C GLU A 2 -38.55 9.21 29.76
N LYS A 3 -39.68 9.73 29.25
CA LYS A 3 -39.83 10.07 27.82
C LYS A 3 -38.89 11.20 27.37
N ILE A 4 -38.65 12.19 28.22
CA ILE A 4 -37.75 13.32 27.93
C ILE A 4 -36.31 12.83 27.87
N ILE A 5 -35.93 11.92 28.77
CA ILE A 5 -34.60 11.30 28.81
C ILE A 5 -34.36 10.46 27.54
N LYS A 6 -35.33 9.64 27.12
CA LYS A 6 -35.24 8.87 25.87
C LYS A 6 -35.10 9.76 24.65
N THR A 7 -35.92 10.81 24.55
CA THR A 7 -35.84 11.75 23.43
C THR A 7 -34.50 12.50 23.40
N GLY A 8 -33.99 12.91 24.56
CA GLY A 8 -32.67 13.53 24.66
C GLY A 8 -31.53 12.61 24.21
N PHE A 9 -31.58 11.33 24.57
CA PHE A 9 -30.61 10.33 24.11
C PHE A 9 -30.63 10.16 22.58
N VAL A 10 -31.81 10.14 21.97
CA VAL A 10 -31.95 10.04 20.51
C VAL A 10 -31.31 11.25 19.83
N PHE A 11 -31.55 12.47 20.33
CA PHE A 11 -30.92 13.66 19.79
C PHE A 11 -29.39 13.65 19.94
N LEU A 12 -28.86 13.22 21.08
CA LEU A 12 -27.42 13.07 21.31
C LEU A 12 -26.77 12.10 20.31
N LEU A 13 -27.42 10.97 20.03
CA LEU A 13 -26.93 9.99 19.06
C LEU A 13 -26.92 10.55 17.63
N LEU A 14 -27.97 11.28 17.24
CA LEU A 14 -28.05 11.92 15.92
C LEU A 14 -27.00 13.01 15.76
N PHE A 15 -26.78 13.85 16.78
CA PHE A 15 -25.72 14.85 16.77
C PHE A 15 -24.32 14.23 16.71
N GLY A 16 -24.08 13.15 17.46
CA GLY A 16 -22.81 12.42 17.43
C GLY A 16 -22.52 11.81 16.06
N ALA A 17 -23.51 11.17 15.44
CA ALA A 17 -23.38 10.60 14.10
C ALA A 17 -23.13 11.67 13.03
N TRP A 18 -23.82 12.82 13.12
CA TRP A 18 -23.60 13.94 12.21
C TRP A 18 -22.23 14.56 12.37
N TYR A 19 -21.79 14.81 13.60
CA TYR A 19 -20.47 15.34 13.91
C TYR A 19 -19.37 14.41 13.41
N PHE A 20 -19.46 13.11 13.73
CA PHE A 20 -18.49 12.12 13.28
C PHE A 20 -18.46 11.98 11.75
N GLY A 21 -19.63 11.95 11.10
CA GLY A 21 -19.71 11.91 9.63
C GLY A 21 -19.10 13.16 8.97
N HIS A 22 -19.24 14.32 9.59
CA HIS A 22 -18.64 15.57 9.10
C HIS A 22 -17.13 15.62 9.32
N THR A 23 -16.64 15.22 10.50
CA THR A 23 -15.20 15.26 10.83
C THR A 23 -14.40 14.16 10.13
N THR A 24 -15.04 13.05 9.77
CA THR A 24 -14.38 11.92 9.08
C THR A 24 -14.33 12.15 7.56
N SER A 25 -15.00 13.18 7.04
CA SER A 25 -14.96 13.52 5.60
C SER A 25 -13.62 14.12 5.18
N ASP A 26 -12.87 14.71 6.13
CA ASP A 26 -11.46 15.06 5.94
C ASP A 26 -10.64 13.78 6.13
N LYS A 27 -10.55 13.01 5.05
CA LYS A 27 -9.57 11.94 4.90
C LYS A 27 -8.21 12.54 5.26
N ASN A 28 -7.69 12.18 6.44
CA ASN A 28 -6.44 12.72 6.96
C ASN A 28 -5.36 12.63 5.87
N PRO A 29 -4.86 13.76 5.31
CA PRO A 29 -3.82 13.72 4.29
C PRO A 29 -2.56 13.03 4.81
N MET A 30 -2.36 13.03 6.14
CA MET A 30 -1.29 12.30 6.82
C MET A 30 -1.38 10.78 6.64
N ASN A 31 -2.58 10.20 6.51
CA ASN A 31 -2.74 8.75 6.34
C ASN A 31 -2.44 8.32 4.90
N GLU A 32 -2.75 9.18 3.93
CA GLU A 32 -2.37 9.01 2.52
C GLU A 32 -0.85 9.13 2.34
N LEU A 33 -0.22 10.15 2.95
CA LEU A 33 1.24 10.32 3.00
C LEU A 33 1.94 9.16 3.73
N MET A 34 1.34 8.58 4.76
CA MET A 34 1.93 7.43 5.48
C MET A 34 1.87 6.16 4.63
N LEU A 35 0.81 5.95 3.85
CA LEU A 35 0.70 4.82 2.93
C LEU A 35 1.69 4.95 1.76
N GLU A 36 1.81 6.14 1.17
CA GLU A 36 2.75 6.42 0.08
C GLU A 36 4.21 6.18 0.49
N ASN A 37 4.58 6.53 1.73
CA ASN A 37 5.93 6.25 2.23
C ASN A 37 6.19 4.77 2.52
N ILE A 38 5.16 4.00 2.88
CA ILE A 38 5.28 2.54 3.05
C ILE A 38 5.41 1.87 1.68
N GLU A 39 4.62 2.30 0.70
CA GLU A 39 4.74 1.82 -0.69
C GLU A 39 6.06 2.26 -1.34
N ALA A 40 6.60 3.44 -1.04
CA ALA A 40 7.92 3.88 -1.50
C ALA A 40 9.08 3.08 -0.86
N LEU A 41 8.90 2.60 0.38
CA LEU A 41 9.88 1.71 1.03
C LEU A 41 9.84 0.31 0.39
N ALA A 42 8.66 -0.14 -0.07
CA ALA A 42 8.45 -1.42 -0.73
C ALA A 42 8.57 -1.40 -2.28
N TYR A 43 8.66 -0.23 -2.90
CA TYR A 43 8.82 -0.08 -4.34
C TYR A 43 10.16 -0.65 -4.85
N ASN A 44 11.10 -0.96 -3.93
CA ASN A 44 12.39 -1.54 -4.28
C ASN A 44 12.51 -3.04 -3.94
N GLU A 45 11.41 -3.71 -3.57
CA GLU A 45 11.40 -5.17 -3.31
C GLU A 45 10.73 -5.98 -4.44
N ASN A 46 10.21 -5.30 -5.47
CA ASN A 46 9.57 -5.90 -6.64
C ASN A 46 10.39 -5.61 -7.90
N GLY A 47 11.62 -6.14 -7.91
CA GLY A 47 12.64 -5.96 -8.93
C GLY A 47 12.14 -5.80 -10.37
N GLN A 48 12.84 -4.93 -11.09
CA GLN A 48 13.00 -4.98 -12.54
C GLN A 48 11.74 -5.39 -13.32
N SER A 49 10.85 -4.40 -13.44
CA SER A 49 9.93 -4.31 -14.57
C SER A 49 10.68 -4.56 -15.88
N GLY A 50 10.45 -5.73 -16.49
CA GLY A 50 10.66 -5.91 -17.94
C GLY A 50 11.11 -7.28 -18.42
N GLU A 51 11.93 -8.03 -17.67
CA GLU A 51 12.60 -9.21 -18.24
C GLU A 51 12.66 -10.38 -17.24
N ASN A 52 11.95 -11.47 -17.52
CA ASN A 52 12.21 -12.75 -16.83
C ASN A 52 13.59 -13.24 -17.25
N TYR A 53 14.59 -13.17 -16.35
CA TYR A 53 15.89 -13.78 -16.57
C TYR A 53 16.40 -14.59 -15.38
N SER A 54 17.26 -15.55 -15.67
CA SER A 54 17.98 -16.36 -14.68
C SER A 54 19.47 -16.36 -14.98
N CYS A 55 20.28 -16.31 -13.92
CA CYS A 55 21.73 -16.22 -14.01
C CYS A 55 22.40 -17.42 -13.35
N TYR A 56 23.35 -18.04 -14.06
CA TYR A 56 24.01 -19.28 -13.66
C TYR A 56 25.53 -19.18 -13.77
N GLY A 57 26.23 -19.85 -12.85
CA GLY A 57 27.70 -19.89 -12.81
C GLY A 57 28.34 -18.59 -12.32
N ARG A 58 29.67 -18.57 -12.22
CA ARG A 58 30.44 -17.36 -11.93
C ARG A 58 31.32 -17.06 -13.12
N GLY A 59 31.16 -15.89 -13.73
CA GLY A 59 31.80 -15.57 -15.00
C GLY A 59 32.01 -14.07 -15.15
N GLU A 60 31.82 -13.54 -16.36
CA GLU A 60 32.03 -12.12 -16.68
C GLU A 60 30.75 -11.41 -17.18
N VAL A 61 29.68 -12.17 -17.40
CA VAL A 61 28.38 -11.66 -17.84
C VAL A 61 27.72 -10.90 -16.69
N ASP A 62 27.29 -9.68 -16.97
CA ASP A 62 26.63 -8.84 -15.97
C ASP A 62 25.17 -9.27 -15.77
N CYS A 63 24.81 -9.52 -14.52
CA CYS A 63 23.46 -9.80 -14.07
C CYS A 63 23.24 -9.08 -12.74
N ASP A 64 22.53 -7.96 -12.79
CA ASP A 64 22.19 -7.11 -11.63
C ASP A 64 23.39 -6.63 -10.81
N GLY A 65 24.48 -6.31 -11.50
CA GLY A 65 25.73 -5.86 -10.87
C GLY A 65 26.61 -7.00 -10.38
N ASP A 66 26.15 -8.25 -10.47
CA ASP A 66 26.95 -9.45 -10.20
C ASP A 66 27.42 -10.12 -11.51
N LYS A 67 28.49 -10.90 -11.39
CA LYS A 67 29.18 -11.51 -12.54
C LYS A 67 28.92 -13.01 -12.65
N PHE A 68 28.22 -13.41 -13.72
CA PHE A 68 27.77 -14.77 -14.00
C PHE A 68 28.36 -15.30 -15.31
N GLU A 69 28.23 -16.61 -15.52
CA GLU A 69 28.67 -17.27 -16.75
C GLU A 69 27.59 -17.19 -17.83
N VAL A 70 26.32 -17.31 -17.43
CA VAL A 70 25.18 -17.33 -18.35
C VAL A 70 24.03 -16.50 -17.77
N LYS A 71 23.43 -15.65 -18.61
CA LYS A 71 22.13 -14.99 -18.37
C LYS A 71 21.14 -15.51 -19.42
N ILE A 72 20.07 -16.16 -18.97
CA ILE A 72 18.97 -16.65 -19.82
C ILE A 72 17.81 -15.67 -19.65
N SER A 73 17.34 -15.02 -20.72
CA SER A 73 16.22 -14.07 -20.68
C SER A 73 15.11 -14.45 -21.66
N GLY A 74 13.92 -13.86 -21.46
CA GLY A 74 12.82 -13.91 -22.44
C GLY A 74 12.01 -15.21 -22.46
N TYR A 75 12.04 -15.98 -21.37
CA TYR A 75 11.16 -17.15 -21.23
C TYR A 75 9.81 -16.76 -20.62
N SER A 76 8.72 -17.22 -21.24
CA SER A 76 7.35 -17.14 -20.73
C SER A 76 6.93 -18.52 -20.26
N LEU A 77 6.31 -18.60 -19.07
CA LEU A 77 5.64 -19.81 -18.59
C LEU A 77 4.19 -19.77 -19.11
N ASP A 78 4.03 -19.95 -20.42
CA ASP A 78 2.71 -20.19 -21.01
C ASP A 78 2.21 -21.60 -20.64
#